data_AF-A0A645DTP4-F1
#
_entry.id   AF-A0A645DTP4-F1
#
_cell.length_a   1.000
_cell.length_b   1.000
_cell.length_c   1.000
_cell.angle_alpha   90.00
_cell.angle_beta   90.00
_cell.angle_gamma   90.00
#
_symmetry.space_group_name_H-M   'P 1'
#
loop_
_entity.id
_entity.type
_entity.pdbx_description
1 polymer ?
#
loop_
_entity_poly.entity_id
_entity_poly.type
_entity_poly.pdbx_seq_one_letter_code
_entity_poly.pdbx_strand_id
1 'polypeptide(L)' 'MAMILVMFKVAIFALCVGVVVSILILLPVFLYTIPYDLWIGSQNNKGKQLDKKKEGVFRSAKNATKLYKAWIFKKEPTF' A
#
# COMPACT_ATOMS: atom_id res chain seq x y z
N MET A 1 -20.23 -3.13 38.28
CA MET A 1 -20.13 -4.29 37.36
C MET A 1 -20.70 -4.00 35.97
N ALA A 2 -21.92 -3.45 35.85
CA ALA A 2 -22.54 -3.14 34.55
C ALA A 2 -21.80 -2.07 33.70
N MET A 3 -21.39 -0.94 34.29
CA MET A 3 -20.67 0.13 33.58
C MET A 3 -19.35 -0.35 32.95
N ILE A 4 -18.59 -1.16 33.69
CA ILE A 4 -17.30 -1.73 33.23
C ILE A 4 -17.51 -2.66 32.03
N LEU A 5 -18.57 -3.48 32.06
CA LEU A 5 -18.94 -4.35 30.95
C LEU A 5 -19.32 -3.56 29.69
N VAL A 6 -20.03 -2.44 29.83
CA VAL A 6 -20.37 -1.57 28.70
C VAL A 6 -19.12 -0.93 28.10
N MET A 7 -18.22 -0.38 28.93
CA MET A 7 -16.97 0.23 28.45
C MET A 7 -16.08 -0.78 27.72
N PHE A 8 -16.00 -2.02 28.22
CA PHE A 8 -15.24 -3.09 27.58
C PHE A 8 -15.81 -3.47 26.20
N LYS A 9 -17.14 -3.57 26.07
CA LYS A 9 -17.80 -3.83 24.79
C LYS A 9 -17.54 -2.70 23.78
N VAL A 10 -17.59 -1.44 24.22
CA VAL A 10 -17.29 -0.28 23.37
C VAL A 10 -15.83 -0.30 22.91
N ALA A 11 -14.89 -0.65 23.79
CA ALA A 11 -13.49 -0.77 23.41
C ALA A 11 -13.25 -1.85 22.35
N ILE A 12 -13.86 -3.04 22.51
CA ILE A 12 -13.78 -4.11 21.51
C ILE A 12 -14.39 -3.65 20.18
N PHE A 13 -15.56 -2.99 20.22
CA PHE A 13 -16.20 -2.48 19.02
C PHE A 13 -15.32 -1.46 18.28
N ALA A 14 -14.70 -0.53 19.00
CA ALA A 14 -13.80 0.46 18.43
C ALA A 14 -12.57 -0.21 17.77
N LEU A 15 -12.01 -1.25 18.38
CA LEU A 15 -10.93 -2.03 17.78
C LEU A 15 -11.37 -2.74 16.50
N CYS A 16 -12.54 -3.38 16.48
CA CYS A 16 -13.09 -4.02 15.29
C CYS A 16 -13.31 -3.03 14.14
N VAL A 17 -13.89 -1.87 14.43
CA VAL A 17 -14.06 -0.81 13.42
C VAL A 17 -12.71 -0.32 12.91
N GLY A 18 -11.73 -0.13 13.80
CA GLY A 18 -10.36 0.26 13.42
C GLY A 18 -9.71 -0.74 12.45
N VAL A 19 -9.87 -2.04 12.69
CA VAL A 19 -9.37 -3.10 11.79
C VAL A 19 -10.07 -3.04 10.44
N VAL A 20 -11.40 -2.94 10.42
CA VAL A 20 -12.17 -2.87 9.16
C VAL A 20 -11.75 -1.66 8.32
N VAL A 21 -11.65 -0.48 8.93
CA VAL A 21 -11.18 0.74 8.26
C VAL A 21 -9.75 0.58 7.74
N SER A 22 -8.86 -0.03 8.52
CA SER A 22 -7.48 -0.29 8.11
C SER A 22 -7.41 -1.22 6.90
N ILE A 23 -8.20 -2.30 6.88
CA ILE A 23 -8.29 -3.23 5.73
C ILE A 23 -8.83 -2.49 4.51
N LEU A 24 -9.87 -1.68 4.66
CA LEU A 24 -10.47 -0.92 3.56
C LEU A 24 -9.48 0.08 2.91
N ILE A 25 -8.47 0.55 3.63
CA ILE A 25 -7.46 1.47 3.10
C ILE A 25 -6.21 0.73 2.61
N LEU A 26 -5.66 -0.16 3.44
CA LEU A 26 -4.40 -0.85 3.15
C LEU A 26 -4.54 -1.90 2.06
N LEU A 27 -5.66 -2.63 2.01
CA LEU A 27 -5.84 -3.70 1.03
C LEU A 27 -5.91 -3.15 -0.41
N PRO A 28 -6.69 -2.10 -0.72
CA PRO A 28 -6.67 -1.53 -2.07
C PRO A 28 -5.32 -0.92 -2.44
N VAL A 29 -4.64 -0.23 -1.50
CA VAL A 29 -3.31 0.33 -1.76
C VAL A 29 -2.32 -0.78 -2.06
N PHE A 30 -2.32 -1.86 -1.27
CA PHE A 30 -1.46 -3.01 -1.50
C PHE A 30 -1.71 -3.66 -2.86
N LEU A 31 -2.97 -3.95 -3.20
CA LEU A 31 -3.32 -4.50 -4.51
C LEU A 31 -2.90 -3.58 -5.66
N TYR A 32 -3.02 -2.26 -5.46
CA TYR A 32 -2.60 -1.26 -6.43
C TYR A 32 -1.08 -1.20 -6.61
N THR A 33 -0.26 -1.55 -5.62
CA THR A 33 1.22 -1.54 -5.78
C THR A 33 1.80 -2.83 -6.36
N ILE A 34 1.08 -3.95 -6.34
CA ILE A 34 1.59 -5.27 -6.81
C ILE A 34 2.26 -5.19 -8.20
N PRO A 35 1.65 -4.62 -9.26
CA PRO A 35 2.29 -4.56 -10.57
C PRO A 35 3.59 -3.73 -10.56
N TYR A 36 3.64 -2.66 -9.77
CA TYR A 36 4.87 -1.88 -9.57
C TYR A 36 5.94 -2.69 -8.86
N ASP A 37 5.58 -3.40 -7.79
CA ASP A 37 6.51 -4.21 -6.99
C ASP A 37 7.10 -5.38 -7.82
N LEU A 38 6.29 -5.98 -8.71
CA LEU A 38 6.75 -7.00 -9.66
C LEU A 38 7.69 -6.40 -10.73
N TRP A 39 7.32 -5.23 -11.27
CA TRP A 39 8.12 -4.56 -12.29
C TRP A 39 9.47 -4.09 -11.73
N ILE A 40 9.49 -3.47 -10.54
CA ILE A 40 10.73 -3.01 -9.90
C ILE A 40 11.62 -4.19 -9.51
N GLY A 41 11.04 -5.33 -9.09
CA GLY A 41 11.79 -6.57 -8.89
C GLY A 41 12.51 -7.04 -10.16
N SER A 42 11.83 -6.99 -11.31
CA SER A 42 12.43 -7.29 -12.61
C SER A 42 13.54 -6.29 -13.00
N GLN A 43 13.35 -5.00 -12.73
CA GLN A 43 14.38 -3.97 -12.98
C GLN A 43 15.61 -4.16 -12.09
N ASN A 44 15.41 -4.46 -10.81
CA ASN A 44 16.49 -4.72 -9.86
C ASN A 44 17.36 -5.91 -10.29
N ASN A 45 16.76 -6.98 -10.82
CA ASN A 45 17.50 -8.12 -11.37
C ASN A 45 18.35 -7.76 -12.60
N LYS A 46 18.00 -6.68 -13.31
CA LYS A 46 18.77 -6.12 -14.43
C LYS A 46 19.78 -5.05 -13.98
N GLY A 47 19.97 -4.87 -12.67
CA GLY A 47 20.83 -3.84 -12.09
C GLY A 47 20.29 -2.41 -12.22
N LYS A 48 19.01 -2.23 -12.57
CA LYS A 48 18.36 -0.92 -12.72
C LYS A 48 17.52 -0.59 -11.48
N GLN A 49 17.44 0.69 -11.14
CA GLN A 49 16.54 1.21 -10.08
C GLN A 49 16.74 0.60 -8.68
N LEU A 50 18.00 0.24 -8.36
CA LEU A 50 18.39 -0.33 -7.06
C LEU A 50 18.07 0.60 -5.87
N ASP A 51 17.96 1.92 -6.12
CA ASP A 51 17.56 2.94 -5.13
C ASP A 51 16.11 2.75 -4.63
N LYS A 52 15.28 2.06 -5.41
CA LYS A 52 13.85 1.85 -5.13
C LYS A 52 13.54 0.63 -4.28
N LYS A 53 14.56 -0.17 -3.91
CA LYS A 53 14.38 -1.43 -3.16
C LYS A 53 13.82 -1.26 -1.74
N LYS A 54 14.00 -0.08 -1.12
CA LYS A 54 13.59 0.21 0.27
C LYS A 54 12.62 1.40 0.37
N GLU A 55 11.66 1.50 -0.54
CA GLU A 55 10.65 2.54 -0.46
C GLU A 55 9.49 2.16 0.48
N GLY A 56 9.00 3.13 1.25
CA GLY A 56 7.80 2.94 2.08
C GLY A 56 6.53 2.87 1.23
N VAL A 57 5.47 2.26 1.78
CA VAL A 57 4.20 1.95 1.08
C VAL A 57 3.62 3.15 0.31
N PHE A 58 3.59 4.34 0.91
CA PHE A 58 3.07 5.55 0.25
C PHE A 58 3.95 6.01 -0.93
N ARG A 59 5.26 5.82 -0.84
CA ARG A 59 6.19 6.17 -1.91
C ARG A 59 6.10 5.16 -3.06
N SER A 60 5.99 3.87 -2.73
CA SER A 60 5.67 2.81 -3.69
C SER A 60 4.34 3.06 -4.40
N ALA A 61 3.30 3.50 -3.69
CA ALA A 61 2.01 3.85 -4.31
C ALA A 61 2.13 5.03 -5.29
N LYS A 62 2.85 6.09 -4.92
CA LYS A 62 3.12 7.23 -5.83
C LYS A 62 3.90 6.79 -7.07
N ASN A 63 4.91 5.95 -6.88
CA ASN A 63 5.72 5.44 -7.97
C ASN A 63 4.93 4.46 -8.86
N ALA A 64 4.05 3.64 -8.28
CA ALA A 64 3.10 2.83 -9.03
C ALA A 64 2.23 3.68 -9.95
N THR A 65 1.72 4.82 -9.45
CA THR A 65 0.97 5.77 -10.30
C THR A 65 1.83 6.34 -11.43
N LYS A 66 3.10 6.71 -11.17
CA LYS A 66 4.03 7.17 -12.22
C LYS A 66 4.27 6.07 -13.27
N LEU A 67 4.44 4.82 -12.83
CA LEU A 67 4.61 3.67 -13.70
C LEU A 67 3.37 3.45 -14.58
N TYR A 68 2.16 3.47 -14.01
CA TYR A 68 0.93 3.30 -14.76
C TYR A 68 0.69 4.43 -15.74
N LYS A 69 0.96 5.67 -15.33
CA LYS A 69 0.92 6.82 -16.23
C LYS A 69 1.88 6.61 -17.40
N ALA A 70 3.11 6.20 -17.14
CA ALA A 70 4.09 5.92 -18.19
C ALA A 70 3.64 4.80 -19.14
N TRP A 71 3.07 3.71 -18.61
CA TRP A 71 2.50 2.61 -19.40
C TRP A 71 1.35 3.07 -20.28
N ILE A 72 0.42 3.86 -19.75
CA ILE A 72 -0.72 4.43 -20.51
C ILE A 72 -0.23 5.30 -21.66
N PHE A 73 0.76 6.17 -21.40
CA PHE A 73 1.30 7.08 -22.42
C PHE A 73 2.42 6.46 -23.27
N LYS A 74 2.71 5.15 -23.10
CA LYS A 74 3.81 4.43 -23.77
C LYS A 74 5.17 5.16 -23.68
N LYS A 75 5.42 5.80 -22.53
CA LYS A 75 6.68 6.47 -22.22
C LYS A 75 7.48 5.65 -21.23
N GLU A 76 8.78 5.92 -21.16
CA GLU A 76 9.59 5.37 -20.07
C GLU A 76 9.21 6.01 -18.74
N PRO A 77 9.11 5.23 -17.65
CA PRO A 77 8.71 5.75 -16.35
C PRO A 77 9.85 6.56 -15.71
N THR A 78 9.58 7.85 -15.46
CA THR A 78 10.47 8.77 -14.76
C THR A 78 10.05 8.90 -13.29
N PHE A 79 10.91 8.46 -12.37
CA PHE A 79 10.62 8.38 -10.93
C PHE A 79 11.21 9.52 -10.11
#